data_AF-A0A1I3Q891-F1
#
_entry.id   AF-A0A1I3Q891-F1
#
_cell.length_a   1.000
_cell.length_b   1.000
_cell.length_c   1.000
_cell.angle_alpha   90.00
_cell.angle_beta   90.00
_cell.angle_gamma   90.00
#
_symmetry.space_group_name_H-M   'P 1'
#
loop_
_entity.id
_entity.type
_entity.pdbx_description
1 polymer ?
#
loop_
_entity_poly.entity_id
_entity_poly.type
_entity_poly.pdbx_seq_one_letter_code
_entity_poly.pdbx_strand_id
1 'polypeptide(L)'
;MLPKIANTKMLYPAIENVHRILNNTIDPAVAIANVAEFTGGSEEQHDADILISLVNIEEVRLAREQRYVVKIDDELYPKNPAVHLDLWLLFTAYGAGYENNIRNLQEVIAFFQKQPVFRASEIAELADDGIERLTLELVTLAFEQLQQLWSMLGGKYQPSVLYKMRMLTIDSRQEQPVAPIVEVETILKRKN
;
A
#
# COMPACT_ATOMS: atom_id res chain seq x y z
N MET A 1 -0.53 -20.70 -20.78
CA MET A 1 -1.53 -19.92 -20.04
C MET A 1 -0.82 -18.68 -19.56
N LEU A 2 -1.08 -17.52 -20.18
CA LEU A 2 -0.40 -16.26 -19.85
C LEU A 2 -0.78 -15.87 -18.41
N PRO A 3 0.17 -15.50 -17.53
CA PRO A 3 -0.17 -14.95 -16.23
C PRO A 3 -1.00 -13.68 -16.44
N LYS A 4 -2.12 -13.59 -15.71
CA LYS A 4 -3.08 -12.49 -15.75
C LYS A 4 -2.37 -11.14 -15.65
N ILE A 5 -2.87 -10.21 -16.44
CA ILE A 5 -2.39 -8.86 -16.70
C ILE A 5 -2.18 -8.08 -15.40
N ALA A 6 -1.05 -7.37 -15.34
CA ALA A 6 -0.77 -6.15 -14.60
C ALA A 6 -2.00 -5.49 -13.94
N ASN A 7 -2.23 -5.74 -12.65
CA ASN A 7 -3.28 -5.05 -11.90
C ASN A 7 -2.83 -3.61 -11.61
N THR A 8 -3.26 -2.66 -12.45
CA THR A 8 -3.03 -1.21 -12.24
C THR A 8 -3.80 -0.66 -11.01
N LYS A 9 -4.60 -1.48 -10.34
CA LYS A 9 -5.49 -1.11 -9.23
C LYS A 9 -5.16 -1.88 -7.94
N MET A 10 -3.94 -1.82 -7.44
CA MET A 10 -3.55 -2.57 -6.21
C MET A 10 -3.56 -1.72 -4.93
N LEU A 11 -3.53 -0.39 -5.05
CA LEU A 11 -3.43 0.50 -3.89
C LEU A 11 -4.65 0.39 -2.96
N TYR A 12 -5.85 0.59 -3.50
CA TYR A 12 -7.08 0.52 -2.70
C TYR A 12 -7.38 -0.90 -2.22
N PRO A 13 -7.33 -1.96 -3.07
CA PRO A 13 -7.58 -3.32 -2.60
C PRO A 13 -6.63 -3.78 -1.50
N ALA A 14 -5.37 -3.33 -1.47
CA ALA A 14 -4.47 -3.67 -0.37
C ALA A 14 -4.97 -3.12 0.99
N ILE A 15 -5.42 -1.87 1.02
CA ILE A 15 -5.96 -1.25 2.24
C ILE A 15 -7.32 -1.86 2.59
N GLU A 16 -8.17 -2.11 1.59
CA GLU A 16 -9.47 -2.76 1.74
C GLU A 16 -9.35 -4.17 2.33
N ASN A 17 -8.36 -4.94 1.90
CA ASN A 17 -8.08 -6.26 2.47
C ASN A 17 -7.69 -6.17 3.94
N VAL A 18 -6.82 -5.23 4.33
CA VAL A 18 -6.48 -5.02 5.75
C VAL A 18 -7.71 -4.62 6.57
N HIS A 19 -8.50 -3.68 6.06
CA HIS A 19 -9.76 -3.26 6.68
C HIS A 19 -10.73 -4.43 6.91
N ARG A 20 -10.96 -5.26 5.87
CA ARG A 20 -11.86 -6.41 5.93
C ARG A 20 -11.34 -7.47 6.91
N ILE A 21 -10.05 -7.76 6.89
CA ILE A 21 -9.42 -8.72 7.81
C ILE A 21 -9.61 -8.27 9.26
N LEU A 22 -9.39 -6.99 9.56
CA LEU A 22 -9.58 -6.44 10.90
C LEU A 22 -11.05 -6.54 11.34
N ASN A 23 -11.99 -6.05 10.54
CA ASN A 23 -13.42 -6.10 10.88
C ASN A 23 -13.96 -7.53 11.07
N ASN A 24 -13.30 -8.54 10.50
CA ASN A 24 -13.68 -9.94 10.69
C ASN A 24 -13.01 -10.60 11.91
N THR A 25 -12.04 -9.94 12.55
CA THR A 25 -11.19 -10.58 13.57
C THR A 25 -11.13 -9.84 14.90
N ILE A 26 -11.26 -8.51 14.90
CA ILE A 26 -11.23 -7.70 16.12
C ILE A 26 -12.60 -7.10 16.40
N ASP A 27 -12.89 -6.83 17.68
CA ASP A 27 -14.16 -6.25 18.11
C ASP A 27 -14.41 -4.79 17.69
N PRO A 28 -13.44 -3.85 17.74
CA PRO A 28 -13.72 -2.46 17.41
C PRO A 28 -14.01 -2.28 15.92
N ALA A 29 -15.03 -1.49 15.59
CA ALA A 29 -15.41 -1.21 14.22
C ALA A 29 -14.31 -0.40 13.51
N VAL A 30 -13.85 -0.88 12.35
CA VAL A 30 -12.77 -0.27 11.58
C VAL A 30 -13.31 0.33 10.30
N ALA A 31 -12.86 1.54 9.94
CA ALA A 31 -13.22 2.18 8.67
C ALA A 31 -12.00 2.76 7.96
N ILE A 32 -12.04 2.80 6.63
CA ILE A 32 -11.03 3.52 5.82
C ILE A 32 -11.52 4.95 5.64
N ALA A 33 -10.80 5.91 6.21
CA ALA A 33 -11.16 7.32 6.11
C ALA A 33 -9.96 8.22 6.32
N ASN A 34 -10.06 9.48 5.88
CA ASN A 34 -9.05 10.48 6.17
C ASN A 34 -9.30 11.10 7.55
N VAL A 35 -8.44 10.82 8.52
CA VAL A 35 -8.56 11.32 9.90
C VAL A 35 -8.61 12.87 9.99
N ALA A 36 -8.08 13.58 9.00
CA ALA A 36 -8.14 15.04 8.95
C ALA A 36 -9.60 15.56 8.88
N GLU A 37 -10.51 14.79 8.29
CA GLU A 37 -11.92 15.15 8.14
C GLU A 37 -12.68 15.09 9.48
N PHE A 38 -12.22 14.27 10.42
CA PHE A 38 -12.89 14.02 11.71
C PHE A 38 -12.31 14.85 12.86
N THR A 39 -11.15 15.47 12.65
CA THR A 39 -10.47 16.28 13.66
C THR A 39 -10.76 17.78 13.52
N GLY A 40 -11.37 18.20 12.40
CA GLY A 40 -11.70 19.59 12.05
C GLY A 40 -12.98 20.16 12.67
N GLY A 41 -13.71 19.40 13.48
CA GLY A 41 -14.89 19.89 14.21
C GLY A 41 -16.23 19.78 13.49
N SER A 42 -16.30 19.12 12.33
CA SER A 42 -17.56 18.61 11.80
C SER A 42 -17.95 17.36 12.57
N GLU A 43 -19.05 17.42 13.32
CA GLU A 43 -19.65 16.30 14.06
C GLU A 43 -20.30 15.26 13.12
N GLU A 44 -19.67 14.89 12.01
CA GLU A 44 -20.05 13.65 11.34
C GLU A 44 -19.61 12.51 12.25
N GLN A 45 -20.55 12.05 13.08
CA GLN A 45 -20.40 10.84 13.87
C GLN A 45 -20.22 9.68 12.91
N HIS A 46 -18.97 9.23 12.82
CA HIS A 46 -18.65 7.96 12.19
C HIS A 46 -18.83 6.85 13.22
N ASP A 47 -19.52 5.77 12.85
CA ASP A 47 -19.75 4.60 13.71
C ASP A 47 -18.50 3.69 13.84
N ALA A 48 -17.32 4.25 13.57
CA ALA A 48 -16.06 3.50 13.62
C ALA A 48 -15.26 3.88 14.86
N ASP A 49 -14.77 2.86 15.53
CA ASP A 49 -13.86 2.96 16.66
C ASP A 49 -12.42 3.25 16.21
N ILE A 50 -12.03 2.71 15.05
CA ILE A 50 -10.69 2.85 14.46
C ILE A 50 -10.81 3.34 13.01
N LEU A 51 -10.03 4.38 12.68
CA LEU A 51 -9.87 4.88 11.33
C LEU A 51 -8.52 4.44 10.76
N ILE A 52 -8.52 3.87 9.56
CA ILE A 52 -7.31 3.60 8.75
C ILE A 52 -7.14 4.75 7.77
N SER A 53 -6.11 5.57 7.98
CA SER A 53 -5.73 6.65 7.07
C SER A 53 -4.41 6.34 6.36
N LEU A 54 -4.39 6.50 5.04
CA LEU A 54 -3.14 6.50 4.28
C LEU A 54 -2.45 7.86 4.43
N VAL A 55 -1.33 7.91 5.14
CA VAL A 55 -0.63 9.18 5.45
C VAL A 55 0.61 9.41 4.59
N ASN A 56 1.17 8.36 3.98
CA ASN A 56 2.29 8.48 3.05
C ASN A 56 2.38 7.26 2.12
N ILE A 57 2.99 7.45 0.94
CA ILE A 57 3.32 6.40 -0.03
C ILE A 57 4.79 6.55 -0.39
N GLU A 58 5.57 5.49 -0.20
CA GLU A 58 6.99 5.47 -0.54
C GLU A 58 7.28 4.46 -1.64
N GLU A 59 8.04 4.87 -2.66
CA GLU A 59 8.60 3.94 -3.63
C GLU A 59 9.83 3.24 -3.05
N VAL A 60 9.81 1.91 -3.03
CA VAL A 60 10.97 1.09 -2.69
C VAL A 60 11.86 0.96 -3.92
N ARG A 61 12.97 1.67 -3.91
CA ARG A 61 14.01 1.56 -4.94
C ARG A 61 14.87 0.33 -4.70
N LEU A 62 14.40 -0.82 -5.15
CA LEU A 62 15.26 -1.99 -5.33
C LEU A 62 16.26 -1.72 -6.47
N ALA A 63 17.40 -2.40 -6.49
CA ALA A 63 18.38 -2.28 -7.57
C ALA A 63 17.65 -2.48 -8.91
N ARG A 64 17.51 -1.40 -9.69
CA ARG A 64 16.59 -1.33 -10.85
C ARG A 64 16.75 -2.56 -11.73
N GLU A 65 15.66 -3.30 -11.90
CA GLU A 65 15.58 -4.25 -12.99
C GLU A 65 15.48 -3.44 -14.28
N GLN A 66 16.61 -3.15 -14.93
CA GLN A 66 16.69 -2.31 -16.14
C GLN A 66 16.17 -3.02 -17.41
N ARG A 67 15.29 -4.01 -17.25
CA ARG A 67 14.71 -4.75 -18.36
C ARG A 67 13.43 -4.06 -18.79
N TYR A 68 13.56 -3.16 -19.75
CA TYR A 68 12.46 -2.44 -20.38
C TYR A 68 11.67 -3.28 -21.39
N VAL A 69 12.01 -4.57 -21.53
CA VAL A 69 11.45 -5.47 -22.53
C VAL A 69 11.34 -6.88 -21.93
N VAL A 70 10.23 -7.56 -22.18
CA VAL A 70 10.04 -8.99 -21.90
C VAL A 70 9.88 -9.73 -23.21
N LYS A 71 10.60 -10.85 -23.38
CA LYS A 71 10.47 -11.73 -24.54
C LYS A 71 9.43 -12.81 -24.24
N ILE A 72 8.38 -12.89 -25.07
CA ILE A 72 7.37 -13.96 -25.02
C ILE A 72 7.18 -14.49 -26.44
N ASP A 73 7.33 -15.80 -26.63
CA ASP A 73 7.09 -16.47 -27.92
C ASP A 73 7.75 -15.75 -29.11
N ASP A 74 9.03 -15.38 -28.94
CA ASP A 74 9.87 -14.61 -29.89
C ASP A 74 9.47 -13.15 -30.17
N GLU A 75 8.43 -12.64 -29.53
CA GLU A 75 8.05 -11.24 -29.58
C GLU A 75 8.57 -10.46 -28.36
N LEU A 76 8.99 -9.22 -28.59
CA LEU A 76 9.48 -8.32 -27.55
C LEU A 76 8.34 -7.41 -27.10
N TYR A 77 8.04 -7.38 -25.82
CA TYR A 77 7.01 -6.50 -25.27
C TYR A 77 7.64 -5.44 -24.39
N PRO A 78 7.43 -4.14 -24.66
CA PRO A 78 7.91 -3.09 -23.79
C PRO A 78 7.23 -3.20 -22.43
N LYS A 79 8.04 -3.12 -21.39
CA LYS A 79 7.65 -3.25 -20.00
C LYS A 79 8.26 -2.10 -19.23
N ASN A 80 7.45 -1.41 -18.43
CA ASN A 80 8.00 -0.48 -17.45
C ASN A 80 8.51 -1.30 -16.26
N PRO A 81 9.68 -0.94 -15.69
CA PRO A 81 10.15 -1.60 -14.48
C PRO A 81 9.06 -1.52 -13.41
N ALA A 82 8.90 -2.60 -12.65
CA ALA A 82 7.88 -2.65 -11.64
C ALA A 82 8.14 -1.61 -10.55
N VAL A 83 7.06 -0.99 -10.07
CA VAL A 83 7.08 -0.03 -8.97
C VAL A 83 6.70 -0.77 -7.70
N HIS A 84 7.60 -0.80 -6.73
CA HIS A 84 7.33 -1.36 -5.42
C HIS A 84 6.94 -0.22 -4.49
N LEU A 85 5.81 -0.33 -3.80
CA LEU A 85 5.30 0.71 -2.91
C LEU A 85 5.21 0.18 -1.49
N ASP A 86 5.65 1.00 -0.55
CA ASP A 86 5.30 0.87 0.85
C ASP A 86 4.26 1.93 1.22
N LEU A 87 3.20 1.51 1.90
CA LEU A 87 2.11 2.39 2.34
C LEU A 87 2.23 2.64 3.83
N TRP A 88 2.07 3.89 4.25
CA TRP A 88 2.07 4.26 5.65
C TRP A 88 0.64 4.45 6.11
N LEU A 89 0.16 3.51 6.91
CA LEU A 89 -1.20 3.46 7.42
C LEU A 89 -1.23 3.90 8.88
N LEU A 90 -1.93 4.99 9.15
CA LEU A 90 -2.19 5.48 10.50
C LEU A 90 -3.52 4.90 10.98
N PHE A 91 -3.47 4.12 12.05
CA PHE A 91 -4.64 3.62 12.76
C PHE A 91 -4.93 4.57 13.92
N THR A 92 -6.03 5.30 13.82
CA THR A 92 -6.44 6.29 14.83
C THR A 92 -7.69 5.82 15.54
N ALA A 93 -7.67 5.80 16.88
CA ALA A 93 -8.89 5.56 17.64
C ALA A 93 -9.70 6.84 17.83
N TYR A 94 -11.01 6.77 17.59
CA TYR A 94 -11.90 7.92 17.56
C TYR A 94 -13.27 7.57 18.15
N GLY A 95 -13.99 8.58 18.68
CA GLY A 95 -15.42 8.47 18.99
C GLY A 95 -15.84 7.67 20.25
N ALA A 96 -15.04 6.74 20.76
CA ALA A 96 -15.45 5.83 21.85
C ALA A 96 -15.13 6.32 23.29
N GLY A 97 -14.49 7.49 23.42
CA GLY A 97 -13.96 7.99 24.70
C GLY A 97 -12.53 7.52 24.96
N TYR A 98 -11.75 8.30 25.71
CA TYR A 98 -10.29 8.14 25.76
C TYR A 98 -9.81 6.76 26.24
N GLU A 99 -10.42 6.22 27.30
CA GLU A 99 -10.05 4.89 27.81
C GLU A 99 -10.35 3.78 26.81
N ASN A 100 -11.53 3.82 26.18
CA ASN A 100 -11.90 2.84 25.15
C ASN A 100 -11.05 3.00 23.90
N ASN A 101 -10.70 4.22 23.49
CA ASN A 101 -9.81 4.47 22.36
C ASN A 101 -8.45 3.79 22.55
N ILE A 102 -7.89 3.82 23.76
CA ILE A 102 -6.64 3.11 24.07
C ILE A 102 -6.83 1.60 23.98
N ARG A 103 -7.94 1.07 24.50
CA ARG A 103 -8.26 -0.38 24.39
C ARG A 103 -8.44 -0.82 22.94
N ASN A 104 -9.12 -0.02 22.12
CA ASN A 104 -9.34 -0.31 20.71
C ASN A 104 -8.00 -0.36 19.95
N LEU A 105 -7.06 0.56 20.25
CA LEU A 105 -5.71 0.49 19.69
C LEU A 105 -4.95 -0.75 20.13
N GLN A 106 -5.13 -1.19 21.38
CA GLN A 106 -4.50 -2.43 21.86
C GLN A 106 -4.92 -3.62 21.00
N GLU A 107 -6.19 -3.73 20.61
CA GLU A 107 -6.67 -4.82 19.76
C GLU A 107 -6.02 -4.80 18.37
N VAL A 108 -5.86 -3.62 17.76
CA VAL A 108 -5.13 -3.46 16.49
C VAL A 108 -3.68 -3.91 16.63
N ILE A 109 -2.99 -3.44 17.68
CA ILE A 109 -1.59 -3.82 17.94
C ILE A 109 -1.48 -5.33 18.17
N ALA A 110 -2.32 -5.89 19.03
CA ALA A 110 -2.31 -7.30 19.39
C ALA A 110 -2.59 -8.20 18.18
N PHE A 111 -3.50 -7.79 17.30
CA PHE A 111 -3.78 -8.48 16.05
C PHE A 111 -2.54 -8.55 15.16
N PHE A 112 -1.90 -7.41 14.84
CA PHE A 112 -0.72 -7.41 13.97
C PHE A 112 0.53 -8.03 14.62
N GLN A 113 0.63 -8.03 15.95
CA GLN A 113 1.67 -8.79 16.66
C GLN A 113 1.50 -10.30 16.49
N LYS A 114 0.26 -10.81 16.46
CA LYS A 114 -0.03 -12.23 16.21
C LYS A 114 0.13 -12.60 14.73
N GLN A 115 -0.31 -11.72 13.83
CA GLN A 115 -0.29 -11.95 12.39
C GLN A 115 0.18 -10.70 11.62
N PRO A 116 1.50 -10.53 11.46
CA PRO A 116 2.04 -9.40 10.71
C PRO A 116 2.10 -9.63 9.19
N VAL A 117 1.91 -10.87 8.73
CA VAL A 117 2.04 -11.26 7.31
C VAL A 117 0.78 -11.94 6.82
N PHE A 118 0.28 -11.46 5.68
CA PHE A 118 -0.88 -12.00 4.98
C PHE A 118 -0.43 -12.47 3.59
N ARG A 119 -0.84 -13.68 3.20
CA ARG A 119 -0.45 -14.28 1.92
C ARG A 119 -1.68 -14.68 1.10
N ALA A 120 -1.57 -14.55 -0.22
CA ALA A 120 -2.58 -15.05 -1.17
C ALA A 120 -2.87 -16.56 -1.02
N SER A 121 -1.91 -17.34 -0.49
CA SER A 121 -2.11 -18.77 -0.21
C SER A 121 -3.08 -19.04 0.95
N GLU A 122 -3.31 -18.05 1.81
CA GLU A 122 -4.12 -18.15 3.02
C GLU A 122 -5.43 -17.35 2.89
N ILE A 123 -5.45 -16.31 2.05
CA ILE A 123 -6.56 -15.38 1.90
C ILE A 123 -6.91 -15.26 0.42
N ALA A 124 -8.08 -15.78 0.04
CA ALA A 124 -8.51 -15.87 -1.35
C ALA A 124 -8.66 -14.51 -2.01
N GLU A 125 -9.16 -13.50 -1.30
CA GLU A 125 -9.39 -12.18 -1.88
C GLU A 125 -8.06 -11.46 -2.20
N LEU A 126 -6.99 -11.72 -1.44
CA LEU A 126 -5.65 -11.24 -1.80
C LEU A 126 -5.22 -11.83 -3.16
N ALA A 127 -5.49 -13.11 -3.39
CA ALA A 127 -5.18 -13.77 -4.66
C ALA A 127 -6.01 -13.21 -5.83
N ASP A 128 -7.31 -12.94 -5.58
CA ASP A 128 -8.21 -12.36 -6.58
C ASP A 128 -7.79 -10.93 -6.98
N ASP A 129 -7.28 -10.16 -6.01
CA ASP A 129 -6.70 -8.82 -6.23
C ASP A 129 -5.27 -8.87 -6.80
N GLY A 130 -4.71 -10.06 -7.01
CA GLY A 130 -3.35 -10.28 -7.51
C GLY A 130 -2.25 -9.91 -6.51
N ILE A 131 -2.60 -9.71 -5.24
CA ILE A 131 -1.67 -9.34 -4.16
C ILE A 131 -1.09 -10.63 -3.56
N GLU A 132 0.17 -10.92 -3.86
CA GLU A 132 0.83 -12.13 -3.34
C GLU A 132 0.98 -12.11 -1.82
N ARG A 133 1.36 -10.95 -1.27
CA ARG A 133 1.71 -10.79 0.14
C ARG A 133 1.58 -9.35 0.60
N LEU A 134 1.02 -9.17 1.80
CA LEU A 134 1.07 -7.93 2.57
C LEU A 134 1.86 -8.18 3.87
N THR A 135 2.71 -7.25 4.27
CA THR A 135 3.43 -7.31 5.55
C THR A 135 3.28 -5.98 6.27
N LEU A 136 2.80 -6.01 7.51
CA LEU A 136 2.56 -4.85 8.36
C LEU A 136 3.66 -4.76 9.42
N GLU A 137 4.34 -3.62 9.46
CA GLU A 137 5.41 -3.35 10.41
C GLU A 137 5.08 -2.11 11.25
N LEU A 138 5.09 -2.25 12.58
CA LEU A 138 4.85 -1.12 13.47
C LEU A 138 6.00 -0.11 13.36
N VAL A 139 5.66 1.16 13.12
CA VAL A 139 6.62 2.26 13.04
C VAL A 139 6.53 3.13 14.28
N THR A 140 7.67 3.30 14.95
CA THR A 140 7.79 4.23 16.09
C THR A 140 8.33 5.57 15.59
N LEU A 141 7.53 6.62 15.72
CA LEU A 141 7.95 7.99 15.43
C LEU A 141 8.56 8.65 16.67
N ALA A 142 9.55 9.52 16.46
CA ALA A 142 9.96 10.46 17.49
C ALA A 142 8.85 11.49 17.76
N PHE A 143 8.80 12.08 18.96
CA PHE A 143 7.78 13.07 19.32
C PHE A 143 7.69 14.25 18.33
N GLU A 144 8.81 14.72 17.80
CA GLU A 144 8.85 15.78 16.79
C GLU A 144 8.17 15.36 15.48
N GLN A 145 8.43 14.14 15.01
CA GLN A 145 7.82 13.58 13.79
C GLN A 145 6.33 13.33 14.00
N LEU A 146 5.94 12.85 15.18
CA LEU A 146 4.55 12.67 15.56
C LEU A 146 3.80 14.01 15.55
N GLN A 147 4.40 15.06 16.13
CA GLN A 147 3.85 16.41 16.10
C GLN A 147 3.74 16.92 14.66
N GLN A 148 4.75 16.73 13.82
CA GLN A 148 4.72 17.12 12.41
C GLN A 148 3.59 16.42 11.64
N LEU A 149 3.44 15.11 11.83
CA LEU A 149 2.37 14.32 11.20
C LEU A 149 0.99 14.88 11.56
N TRP A 150 0.71 15.08 12.86
CA TRP A 150 -0.58 15.59 13.31
C TRP A 150 -0.81 17.06 12.93
N SER A 151 0.25 17.88 12.90
CA SER A 151 0.19 19.24 12.35
C SER A 151 -0.18 19.26 10.86
N MET A 152 0.37 18.35 10.05
CA MET A 152 0.04 18.23 8.62
C MET A 152 -1.41 17.81 8.39
N LEU A 153 -1.96 16.97 9.28
CA LEU A 153 -3.35 16.53 9.22
C LEU A 153 -4.34 17.60 9.69
N GLY A 154 -3.87 18.75 10.20
CA GLY A 154 -4.72 19.87 10.64
C GLY A 154 -5.55 19.58 11.90
N GLY A 155 -5.28 18.47 12.58
CA GLY A 155 -6.08 17.95 13.68
C GLY A 155 -5.42 18.10 15.05
N LYS A 156 -6.24 18.08 16.11
CA LYS A 156 -5.74 17.81 17.46
C LYS A 156 -5.29 16.35 17.52
N TYR A 157 -4.15 16.11 18.18
CA TYR A 157 -3.63 14.77 18.40
C TYR A 157 -4.70 13.81 18.92
N GLN A 158 -4.82 12.65 18.28
CA GLN A 158 -5.60 11.52 18.76
C GLN A 158 -4.70 10.31 19.02
N PRO A 159 -5.07 9.43 19.98
CA PRO A 159 -4.39 8.15 20.16
C PRO A 159 -4.31 7.40 18.82
N SER A 160 -3.10 7.06 18.41
CA SER A 160 -2.86 6.42 17.11
C SER A 160 -1.59 5.59 17.08
N VAL A 161 -1.53 4.64 16.14
CA VAL A 161 -0.34 3.86 15.81
C VAL A 161 -0.10 3.86 14.31
N LEU A 162 1.16 3.92 13.91
CA LEU A 162 1.57 3.98 12.51
C LEU A 162 2.16 2.64 12.09
N TYR A 163 1.66 2.08 10.99
CA TYR A 163 2.20 0.88 10.39
C TYR A 163 2.68 1.15 8.97
N LYS A 164 3.79 0.52 8.62
CA LYS A 164 4.28 0.44 7.26
C LYS A 164 3.80 -0.87 6.65
N MET A 165 2.93 -0.78 5.65
CA MET A 165 2.47 -1.90 4.85
C MET A 165 3.37 -2.06 3.62
N ARG A 166 4.13 -3.14 3.57
CA ARG A 166 4.96 -3.48 2.42
C ARG A 166 4.16 -4.26 1.39
N MET A 167 4.15 -3.78 0.15
CA MET A 167 3.50 -4.46 -0.98
C MET A 167 4.52 -4.96 -2.00
N LEU A 168 4.27 -6.15 -2.54
CA LEU A 168 5.04 -6.68 -3.65
C LEU A 168 4.41 -6.26 -4.98
N THR A 169 5.02 -5.25 -5.60
CA THR A 169 5.11 -5.09 -7.07
C THR A 169 3.85 -4.63 -7.80
N ILE A 170 3.85 -3.37 -8.25
CA ILE A 170 2.99 -2.91 -9.35
C ILE A 170 3.76 -3.14 -10.64
N ASP A 171 3.33 -4.14 -11.41
CA ASP A 171 3.90 -4.44 -12.71
C ASP A 171 2.95 -3.94 -13.81
N SER A 172 3.47 -3.23 -14.82
CA SER A 172 2.71 -2.82 -16.01
C SER A 172 3.45 -3.20 -17.28
N ARG A 173 2.80 -4.03 -18.10
CA ARG A 173 3.29 -4.43 -19.42
C ARG A 173 2.38 -3.85 -20.49
N GLN A 174 2.96 -3.39 -21.59
CA GLN A 174 2.16 -2.98 -22.74
C GLN A 174 1.64 -4.22 -23.48
N GLU A 175 0.39 -4.15 -23.95
CA GLU A 175 -0.29 -5.27 -24.62
C GLU A 175 0.24 -5.54 -26.03
N GLN A 176 0.90 -4.56 -26.67
CA GLN A 176 1.40 -4.68 -28.03
C GLN A 176 2.89 -5.04 -28.06
N PRO A 177 3.28 -6.03 -28.89
CA PRO A 177 4.69 -6.33 -29.11
C PRO A 177 5.35 -5.25 -29.97
N VAL A 178 6.67 -5.13 -29.84
CA VAL A 178 7.56 -4.32 -30.66
C VAL A 178 8.45 -5.27 -31.45
N ALA A 179 8.65 -4.98 -32.74
CA ALA A 179 9.51 -5.78 -33.59
C ALA A 179 10.98 -5.72 -33.11
N PRO A 180 11.71 -6.85 -33.06
CA PRO A 180 13.13 -6.84 -32.75
C PRO A 180 13.93 -6.11 -33.84
N ILE A 181 15.00 -5.40 -33.46
CA ILE A 181 15.95 -4.82 -34.41
C ILE A 181 16.77 -5.97 -34.99
N VAL A 182 16.61 -6.24 -36.29
CA VAL A 182 17.29 -7.35 -36.99
C VAL A 182 18.55 -6.89 -37.73
N GLU A 183 18.63 -5.60 -38.08
CA GLU A 183 19.73 -5.04 -38.88
C GLU A 183 20.11 -3.63 -38.42
N VAL A 184 21.41 -3.36 -38.36
CA VAL A 184 21.97 -2.03 -38.03
C VAL A 184 22.97 -1.65 -39.12
N GLU A 185 22.57 -0.74 -40.00
CA GLU A 185 23.50 -0.12 -40.96
C GLU A 185 24.23 1.06 -40.30
N THR A 186 25.56 1.03 -40.32
CA THR A 186 26.39 2.15 -39.84
C THR A 186 27.12 2.79 -41.02
N ILE A 187 26.84 4.07 -41.29
CA ILE A 187 27.53 4.84 -42.33
C ILE A 187 28.65 5.67 -41.68
N LEU A 188 29.90 5.26 -41.91
CA LEU A 188 31.08 6.03 -41.49
C LEU A 188 31.40 7.10 -42.55
N LYS A 189 31.05 8.36 -42.27
CA LYS A 189 31.53 9.50 -43.08
C LYS A 189 32.86 9.98 -42.55
N ARG A 190 33.92 9.91 -43.38
CA ARG A 190 35.21 10.54 -43.09
C ARG A 190 35.01 12.06 -43.08
N LYS A 191 35.28 12.69 -41.94
CA LYS A 191 35.29 14.15 -41.80
C LYS A 191 36.55 14.65 -42.52
N ASN A 192 36.36 15.35 -43.64
CA ASN A 192 37.42 16.11 -44.32
C ASN A 192 37.74 17.37 -43.53
#